data_AF-A0A2P8D3N8-F1
#
_entry.id   AF-A0A2P8D3N8-F1
#
_cell.length_a   1.000
_cell.length_b   1.000
_cell.length_c   1.000
_cell.angle_alpha   90.00
_cell.angle_beta   90.00
_cell.angle_gamma   90.00
#
_symmetry.space_group_name_H-M   'P 1'
#
loop_
_entity.id
_entity.type
_entity.pdbx_description
1 polymer ?
#
loop_
_entity_poly.entity_id
_entity_poly.type
_entity_poly.pdbx_seq_one_letter_code
_entity_poly.pdbx_strand_id
1 'polypeptide(L)'
;MSPEPTAGTAADHAAITPDDGAVELAELRRRIDEVDSRLAELLEQRAILAAGVQRVKPVGGFAGRDAERERALVAAMAGRAPRLGEERLARIMAGVIEAGLEAAEQERGVERP
;
A
#
# COMPACT_ATOMS: atom_id res chain seq x y z
N MET A 1 -3.77 55.29 -51.31
CA MET A 1 -2.40 54.83 -51.05
C MET A 1 -2.45 53.96 -49.79
N SER A 2 -2.63 52.66 -49.98
CA SER A 2 -2.33 51.64 -48.95
C SER A 2 -0.87 51.18 -49.19
N PRO A 3 -0.20 50.64 -48.17
CA PRO A 3 -0.34 49.21 -47.90
C PRO A 3 -0.37 48.81 -46.40
N GLU A 4 -1.12 47.75 -46.08
CA GLU A 4 -0.75 46.74 -45.07
C GLU A 4 0.01 45.59 -45.79
N PRO A 5 0.64 44.56 -45.16
CA PRO A 5 0.72 44.17 -43.72
C PRO A 5 2.15 43.71 -43.27
N THR A 6 2.22 42.92 -42.17
CA THR A 6 3.25 41.90 -41.75
C THR A 6 4.22 42.38 -40.66
N ALA A 7 4.51 41.71 -39.54
CA ALA A 7 4.43 40.31 -39.11
C ALA A 7 4.01 40.27 -37.61
N GLY A 8 3.31 39.27 -37.08
CA GLY A 8 3.68 37.86 -37.17
C GLY A 8 4.94 37.56 -36.35
N THR A 9 5.00 37.95 -35.06
CA THR A 9 5.97 37.30 -34.16
C THR A 9 5.23 36.21 -33.43
N ALA A 10 5.49 35.00 -33.94
CA ALA A 10 5.12 33.72 -33.40
C ALA A 10 5.11 33.77 -31.87
N ALA A 11 4.02 33.23 -31.31
CA ALA A 11 4.10 32.61 -30.01
C ALA A 11 5.40 31.81 -29.98
N ASP A 12 6.34 32.29 -29.19
CA ASP A 12 7.51 31.52 -28.81
C ASP A 12 6.94 30.38 -27.97
N HIS A 13 6.50 29.32 -28.64
CA HIS A 13 6.42 27.99 -28.08
C HIS A 13 7.86 27.56 -27.83
N ALA A 14 8.52 28.28 -26.91
CA ALA A 14 9.64 27.78 -26.16
C ALA A 14 9.11 26.49 -25.57
N ALA A 15 9.50 25.38 -26.19
CA ALA A 15 9.13 24.06 -25.76
C ALA A 15 9.50 24.00 -24.29
N ILE A 16 8.48 24.03 -23.43
CA ILE A 16 8.62 23.66 -22.04
C ILE A 16 8.90 22.17 -22.11
N THR A 17 10.17 21.82 -22.28
CA THR A 17 10.63 20.48 -21.98
C THR A 17 10.29 20.29 -20.51
N PRO A 18 9.46 19.30 -20.16
CA PRO A 18 9.26 18.96 -18.78
C PRO A 18 10.63 18.85 -18.11
N ASP A 19 10.77 19.40 -16.90
CA ASP A 19 11.95 19.10 -16.10
C ASP A 19 12.06 17.57 -16.00
N ASP A 20 13.13 17.01 -16.56
CA ASP A 20 13.30 15.55 -16.67
C ASP A 20 13.18 14.90 -15.28
N GLY A 21 13.61 15.62 -14.22
CA GLY A 21 13.43 15.20 -12.83
C GLY A 21 11.97 15.19 -12.36
N ALA A 22 11.15 16.13 -12.82
CA ALA A 22 9.72 16.14 -12.52
C ALA A 22 8.97 14.99 -13.22
N VAL A 23 9.38 14.64 -14.45
CA VAL A 23 8.83 13.48 -15.18
C VAL A 23 9.22 12.17 -14.49
N GLU A 24 10.49 12.00 -14.14
CA GLU A 24 10.96 10.80 -13.43
C GLU A 24 10.26 10.62 -12.08
N LEU A 25 10.10 11.70 -11.31
CA LEU A 25 9.37 11.68 -10.05
C LEU A 25 7.91 11.27 -10.22
N ALA A 26 7.23 11.81 -11.24
CA ALA A 26 5.84 11.47 -11.54
C ALA A 26 5.69 9.99 -11.92
N GLU A 27 6.63 9.46 -12.71
CA GLU A 27 6.63 8.05 -13.07
C GLU A 27 6.85 7.14 -11.85
N LEU A 28 7.80 7.47 -10.99
CA LEU A 28 8.05 6.72 -9.75
C LEU A 28 6.82 6.71 -8.84
N ARG A 29 6.13 7.84 -8.69
CA ARG A 29 4.89 7.93 -7.90
C ARG A 29 3.79 7.06 -8.48
N ARG A 30 3.55 7.12 -9.79
CA ARG A 30 2.57 6.25 -10.45
C ARG A 30 2.86 4.77 -10.20
N ARG A 31 4.14 4.37 -10.25
CA ARG A 31 4.55 2.98 -9.95
C ARG A 31 4.31 2.61 -8.48
N ILE A 32 4.49 3.55 -7.56
CA ILE A 32 4.15 3.35 -6.14
C ILE A 32 2.64 3.17 -5.99
N ASP A 33 1.83 4.03 -6.61
CA ASP A 33 0.36 3.94 -6.55
C ASP A 33 -0.16 2.59 -7.06
N GLU A 34 0.44 2.06 -8.13
CA GLU A 34 0.12 0.73 -8.66
C GLU A 34 0.47 -0.39 -7.67
N VAL A 35 1.60 -0.27 -6.95
CA VAL A 35 2.00 -1.22 -5.90
C VAL A 35 1.06 -1.12 -4.70
N ASP A 36 0.72 0.10 -4.28
CA ASP A 36 -0.14 0.36 -3.12
C ASP A 36 -1.57 -0.13 -3.36
N SER A 37 -2.07 -0.01 -4.59
CA SER A 37 -3.36 -0.57 -4.99
C SER A 37 -3.39 -2.09 -4.81
N ARG A 38 -2.34 -2.80 -5.26
CA ARG A 38 -2.22 -4.25 -5.06
C ARG A 38 -2.00 -4.62 -3.60
N LEU A 39 -1.28 -3.78 -2.85
CA LEU A 39 -1.09 -3.98 -1.42
C LEU A 39 -2.43 -3.90 -0.67
N ALA A 40 -3.30 -2.95 -1.03
CA ALA A 40 -4.63 -2.83 -0.44
C ALA A 40 -5.48 -4.10 -0.66
N GLU A 41 -5.50 -4.64 -1.87
CA GLU A 41 -6.21 -5.89 -2.19
C GLU A 41 -5.67 -7.09 -1.38
N LEU A 42 -4.34 -7.19 -1.24
CA LEU A 42 -3.71 -8.25 -0.45
C LEU A 42 -3.99 -8.12 1.05
N LEU A 43 -4.03 -6.88 1.57
CA LEU A 43 -4.36 -6.61 2.96
C LEU A 43 -5.81 -6.99 3.27
N GLU A 44 -6.75 -6.63 2.39
CA GLU A 44 -8.16 -7.02 2.50
C GLU A 44 -8.32 -8.54 2.51
N GLN A 45 -7.72 -9.22 1.53
CA GLN A 45 -7.74 -10.69 1.47
C GLN A 45 -7.17 -11.32 2.75
N ARG A 46 -6.08 -10.76 3.27
CA ARG A 46 -5.46 -11.23 4.51
C ARG A 46 -6.38 -11.02 5.72
N ALA A 47 -7.07 -9.89 5.81
CA ALA A 47 -8.02 -9.62 6.88
C ALA A 47 -9.19 -10.63 6.87
N ILE A 48 -9.76 -10.90 5.70
CA ILE A 48 -10.82 -11.91 5.51
C ILE A 48 -10.35 -13.29 5.99
N LEU A 49 -9.13 -13.69 5.61
CA LEU A 49 -8.54 -14.96 6.05
C LEU A 49 -8.29 -14.99 7.57
N ALA A 50 -7.82 -13.88 8.14
CA ALA A 50 -7.64 -13.75 9.58
C ALA A 50 -8.98 -13.88 10.32
N ALA A 51 -10.04 -13.24 9.85
CA ALA A 51 -11.39 -13.38 10.40
C ALA A 51 -11.87 -14.84 10.36
N GLY A 52 -11.62 -15.54 9.24
CA GLY A 52 -11.86 -16.98 9.11
C GLY A 52 -11.13 -17.81 10.17
N VAL A 53 -9.85 -17.53 10.41
CA VAL A 53 -9.07 -18.19 11.47
C VAL A 53 -9.66 -17.88 12.85
N GLN A 54 -10.06 -16.63 13.11
CA GLN A 54 -10.61 -16.22 14.41
C GLN A 54 -11.92 -16.93 14.75
N ARG A 55 -12.77 -17.22 13.75
CA ARG A 55 -14.02 -17.99 13.95
C ARG A 55 -13.80 -19.43 14.40
N VAL A 56 -12.64 -20.02 14.08
CA VAL A 56 -12.32 -21.43 14.39
C VAL A 56 -11.50 -21.57 15.67
N LYS A 57 -10.79 -20.52 16.09
CA LYS A 57 -9.93 -20.56 17.29
C LYS A 57 -10.77 -20.68 18.57
N PRO A 58 -10.37 -21.54 19.54
CA PRO A 58 -11.02 -21.63 20.84
C PRO A 58 -10.80 -20.37 21.70
N VAL A 59 -9.67 -19.68 21.51
CA VAL A 59 -9.38 -18.36 22.08
C VAL A 59 -9.11 -17.40 20.91
N GLY A 60 -10.08 -16.55 20.61
CA GLY A 60 -10.01 -15.55 19.55
C GLY A 60 -9.41 -14.22 20.00
N GLY A 61 -9.35 -13.26 19.07
CA GLY A 61 -8.85 -11.90 19.29
C GLY A 61 -7.36 -11.85 19.63
N PHE A 62 -6.97 -10.79 20.32
CA PHE A 62 -5.59 -10.53 20.76
C PHE A 62 -5.05 -11.59 21.72
N ALA A 63 -5.92 -12.26 22.49
CA ALA A 63 -5.54 -13.34 23.40
C ALA A 63 -5.09 -14.62 22.66
N GLY A 64 -5.46 -14.78 21.39
CA GLY A 64 -5.05 -15.90 20.54
C GLY A 64 -3.82 -15.63 19.67
N ARG A 65 -3.01 -14.61 20.00
CA ARG A 65 -1.76 -14.31 19.28
C ARG A 65 -0.69 -15.37 19.55
N ASP A 66 0.05 -15.68 18.50
CA ASP A 66 1.09 -16.69 18.51
C ASP A 66 2.41 -16.03 18.06
N ALA A 67 3.20 -15.62 19.04
CA ALA A 67 4.43 -14.87 18.81
C ALA A 67 5.48 -15.69 18.04
N GLU A 68 5.48 -17.02 18.19
CA GLU A 68 6.41 -17.88 17.46
C GLU A 68 6.05 -17.95 15.98
N ARG A 69 4.76 -18.19 15.68
CA ARG A 69 4.24 -18.15 14.31
C ARG A 69 4.47 -16.80 13.64
N GLU A 70 4.27 -15.70 14.37
CA GLU A 70 4.49 -14.36 13.86
C GLU A 70 5.97 -14.10 13.53
N ARG A 71 6.90 -14.53 14.39
CA ARG A 71 8.34 -14.44 14.09
C ARG A 71 8.74 -15.28 12.87
N ALA A 72 8.24 -16.50 12.77
CA ALA A 72 8.53 -17.38 11.62
C ALA A 72 8.01 -16.79 10.29
N LEU A 73 6.82 -16.18 10.32
CA LEU A 73 6.27 -15.43 9.19
C LEU A 73 7.20 -14.29 8.75
N VAL A 74 7.66 -13.47 9.70
CA VAL A 74 8.55 -12.33 9.43
C VAL A 74 9.89 -12.79 8.85
N ALA A 75 10.50 -13.84 9.40
CA ALA A 75 11.74 -14.41 8.88
C ALA A 75 11.58 -14.88 7.42
N ALA A 76 10.47 -15.56 7.11
CA ALA A 76 10.16 -15.99 5.76
C ALA A 76 9.91 -14.81 4.78
N MET A 77 9.33 -13.72 5.27
CA MET A 77 9.15 -12.49 4.48
C MET A 77 10.47 -11.76 4.25
N ALA A 78 11.39 -11.75 5.23
CA ALA A 78 12.67 -11.08 5.11
C ALA A 78 13.54 -11.67 4.00
N GLY A 79 13.46 -12.99 3.78
CA GLY A 79 14.09 -13.63 2.62
C GLY A 79 13.57 -13.14 1.26
N ARG A 80 12.33 -12.62 1.21
CA ARG A 80 11.70 -12.07 -0.01
C ARG A 80 11.86 -10.55 -0.12
N ALA A 81 11.96 -9.85 1.00
CA ALA A 81 12.12 -8.39 1.07
C ALA A 81 13.39 -8.01 1.84
N PRO A 82 14.59 -8.32 1.29
CA PRO A 82 15.86 -8.14 2.00
C PRO A 82 16.16 -6.66 2.30
N ARG A 83 15.66 -5.72 1.49
CA ARG A 83 15.80 -4.28 1.75
C ARG A 83 15.08 -3.85 3.04
N LEU A 84 13.97 -4.51 3.38
CA LEU A 84 13.26 -4.23 4.64
C LEU A 84 13.89 -4.98 5.80
N GLY A 85 14.26 -6.25 5.61
CA GLY A 85 14.81 -7.09 6.67
C GLY A 85 13.78 -7.40 7.77
N GLU A 86 14.16 -8.26 8.71
CA GLU A 86 13.24 -8.79 9.72
C GLU A 86 12.66 -7.71 10.65
N GLU A 87 13.47 -6.77 11.12
CA GLU A 87 13.02 -5.79 12.12
C GLU A 87 11.95 -4.84 11.59
N ARG A 88 12.11 -4.33 10.36
CA ARG A 88 11.09 -3.45 9.75
C ARG A 88 9.84 -4.25 9.36
N LEU A 89 10.02 -5.47 8.86
CA LEU A 89 8.89 -6.36 8.55
C LEU A 89 8.11 -6.76 9.80
N ALA A 90 8.77 -6.98 10.93
CA ALA A 90 8.10 -7.26 12.20
C ALA A 90 7.15 -6.12 12.59
N ARG A 91 7.61 -4.87 12.47
CA ARG A 91 6.80 -3.68 12.77
C ARG A 91 5.61 -3.54 11.82
N ILE A 92 5.84 -3.71 10.52
CA ILE A 92 4.77 -3.67 9.50
C ILE A 92 3.74 -4.75 9.77
N MET A 93 4.19 -5.99 9.95
CA MET A 93 3.30 -7.13 10.14
C MET A 93 2.56 -7.09 11.46
N ALA A 94 3.15 -6.51 12.52
CA ALA A 94 2.42 -6.27 13.77
C ALA A 94 1.18 -5.41 13.54
N GLY A 95 1.32 -4.28 12.84
CA GLY A 95 0.19 -3.41 12.50
C GLY A 95 -0.83 -4.09 11.57
N VAL A 96 -0.37 -4.86 10.58
CA VAL A 96 -1.25 -5.61 9.67
C VAL A 96 -2.01 -6.74 10.40
N ILE A 97 -1.41 -7.37 11.40
CA ILE A 97 -2.07 -8.36 12.27
C ILE A 97 -3.13 -7.68 13.12
N GLU A 98 -2.76 -6.61 13.81
CA GLU A 98 -3.63 -5.83 14.70
C GLU A 98 -4.86 -5.30 13.97
N ALA A 99 -4.68 -4.62 12.84
CA ALA A 99 -5.78 -4.11 12.02
C ALA A 99 -6.74 -5.23 11.57
N GLY A 100 -6.21 -6.40 11.21
CA GLY A 100 -7.04 -7.56 10.84
C GLY A 100 -7.81 -8.16 12.01
N LEU A 101 -7.26 -8.11 13.23
CA LEU A 101 -7.98 -8.54 14.44
C LEU A 101 -9.10 -7.57 14.78
N GLU A 102 -8.83 -6.26 14.72
CA GLU A 102 -9.81 -5.20 14.95
C GLU A 102 -10.97 -5.28 13.96
N ALA A 103 -10.69 -5.43 12.66
CA ALA A 103 -11.72 -5.60 11.64
C ALA A 103 -12.61 -6.82 11.93
N ALA A 104 -12.00 -7.96 12.26
CA ALA A 104 -12.74 -9.18 12.60
C ALA A 104 -13.57 -9.04 13.89
N GLU A 105 -13.14 -8.20 14.84
CA GLU A 105 -13.92 -7.87 16.04
C GLU A 105 -15.12 -6.98 15.72
N GLN A 106 -14.93 -5.97 14.85
CA GLN A 106 -16.02 -5.10 14.38
C GLN A 106 -17.09 -5.90 13.65
N GLU A 107 -16.73 -6.80 12.75
CA GLU A 107 -17.66 -7.70 12.05
C GLU A 107 -18.51 -8.51 13.05
N ARG A 108 -17.87 -9.16 14.04
CA ARG A 108 -18.58 -9.92 15.09
C ARG A 108 -19.47 -9.05 15.98
N GLY A 109 -19.11 -7.77 16.16
CA GLY A 109 -19.90 -6.80 16.89
C GLY A 109 -21.16 -6.40 16.14
N VAL A 110 -21.08 -6.25 14.81
CA VAL A 110 -22.22 -5.98 13.92
C VAL A 110 -23.15 -7.19 13.81
N GLU A 111 -22.61 -8.41 13.87
CA GLU A 111 -23.41 -9.65 13.79
C GLU A 111 -24.19 -9.99 15.08
N ARG A 112 -23.88 -9.37 16.23
CA ARG A 112 -24.64 -9.56 17.48
C ARG A 112 -25.68 -8.42 17.68
N PRO A 113 -26.99 -8.72 17.67
CA PRO A 113 -28.04 -7.74 17.96
C PRO A 113 -28.09 -7.35 19.44
#